data_AF-A0A0M8PHL3-F1
#
_entry.id   AF-A0A0M8PHL3-F1
#
_cell.length_a   1.000
_cell.length_b   1.000
_cell.length_c   1.000
_cell.angle_alpha   90.00
_cell.angle_beta   90.00
_cell.angle_gamma   90.00
#
_symmetry.space_group_name_H-M   'P 1'
#
loop_
_entity.id
_entity.type
_entity.pdbx_description
1 polymer ?
#
loop_
_entity_poly.entity_id
_entity_poly.type
_entity_poly.pdbx_seq_one_letter_code
_entity_poly.pdbx_strand_id
1 'polypeptide(L)'
;MWDLGLLASEFRSKSKGFFILTNSRALPPNEARMLVSEILRNVSQAADMTGKKFEVVLRGDYTLRGHFLEEVESYIDTIGSPDVWILAPFFGPGVRYTIDDVQYVGDRNTLVPAAKTPFAKDRTFGYRSSNPREWIREKAGSRFSSKDILSITLEDIRLGGVSTIEQKLLLVPKGGILIVNAVQSEDILMFSLALLEVRKKHKLRFAYRTGASFVSSRLGIPEK
;
A
#
# COMPACT_ATOMS: atom_id res chain seq x y z
N MET A 1 -14.64 16.87 -9.37
CA MET A 1 -15.24 15.54 -9.60
C MET A 1 -14.34 14.83 -10.61
N TRP A 2 -13.98 13.57 -10.39
CA TRP A 2 -12.98 12.84 -11.18
C TRP A 2 -13.55 12.41 -12.53
N ASP A 3 -13.71 13.40 -13.40
CA ASP A 3 -14.31 13.28 -14.72
C ASP A 3 -13.55 12.32 -15.62
N LEU A 4 -14.30 11.52 -16.38
CA LEU A 4 -13.75 10.50 -17.29
C LEU A 4 -12.87 11.11 -18.38
N GLY A 5 -13.24 12.27 -18.92
CA GLY A 5 -12.46 12.97 -19.94
C GLY A 5 -11.11 13.45 -19.40
N LEU A 6 -11.10 14.00 -18.18
CA LEU A 6 -9.87 14.38 -17.49
C LEU A 6 -8.98 13.17 -17.19
N LEU A 7 -9.53 12.07 -16.68
CA LEU A 7 -8.73 10.87 -16.42
C LEU A 7 -8.17 10.26 -17.72
N ALA A 8 -8.96 10.25 -18.80
CA ALA A 8 -8.50 9.77 -20.09
C ALA A 8 -7.41 10.65 -20.70
N SER A 9 -7.44 11.96 -20.47
CA SER A 9 -6.36 12.86 -20.91
C SER A 9 -5.06 12.60 -20.13
N GLU A 10 -5.15 12.36 -18.83
CA GLU A 10 -4.00 11.96 -18.00
C GLU A 10 -3.37 10.64 -18.47
N PHE A 11 -4.19 9.65 -18.83
CA PHE A 11 -3.71 8.37 -19.40
C PHE A 11 -3.03 8.52 -20.78
N ARG A 12 -3.38 9.56 -21.55
CA ARG A 12 -2.72 9.89 -22.82
C ARG A 12 -1.45 10.70 -22.64
N SER A 13 -1.24 11.28 -21.46
CA SER A 13 -0.04 12.04 -21.16
C SER A 13 1.22 11.15 -21.18
N LYS A 14 2.39 11.80 -21.19
CA LYS A 14 3.68 11.10 -21.07
C LYS A 14 4.08 10.81 -19.62
N SER A 15 3.23 11.16 -18.64
CA SER A 15 3.54 10.92 -17.23
C SER A 15 3.60 9.42 -16.92
N LYS A 16 4.48 9.04 -15.99
CA LYS A 16 4.56 7.65 -15.49
C LYS A 16 3.46 7.32 -14.47
N GLY A 17 2.73 8.32 -13.99
CA GLY A 17 1.62 8.18 -13.04
C GLY A 17 1.03 9.53 -12.65
N PHE A 18 -0.12 9.52 -12.01
CA PHE A 18 -0.80 10.72 -11.50
C PHE A 18 -1.43 10.42 -10.14
N PHE A 19 -1.75 11.47 -9.39
CA PHE A 19 -2.30 11.37 -8.03
C PHE A 19 -3.73 11.88 -7.99
N ILE A 20 -4.58 11.15 -7.27
CA ILE A 20 -5.97 11.52 -7.00
C ILE A 20 -6.10 11.80 -5.49
N LEU A 21 -6.48 13.03 -5.13
CA LEU A 21 -6.68 13.43 -3.73
C LEU A 21 -8.15 13.23 -3.34
N THR A 22 -8.48 12.17 -2.63
CA THR A 22 -9.87 11.83 -2.30
C THR A 22 -10.45 12.66 -1.15
N ASN A 23 -9.60 13.11 -0.21
CA ASN A 23 -10.00 13.62 1.10
C ASN A 23 -10.96 12.67 1.88
N SER A 24 -10.88 11.36 1.61
CA SER A 24 -11.86 10.38 2.12
C SER A 24 -11.83 10.22 3.65
N ARG A 25 -10.75 10.59 4.34
CA ARG A 25 -10.69 10.52 5.82
C ARG A 25 -11.70 11.41 6.54
N ALA A 26 -12.22 12.44 5.85
CA ALA A 26 -13.26 13.31 6.40
C ALA A 26 -14.65 12.68 6.30
N LEU A 27 -14.78 11.55 5.60
CA LEU A 27 -16.06 10.91 5.33
C LEU A 27 -16.31 9.74 6.29
N PRO A 28 -17.58 9.42 6.57
CA PRO A 28 -17.95 8.14 7.17
C PRO A 28 -17.51 6.96 6.29
N PRO A 29 -17.30 5.76 6.88
CA PRO A 29 -16.79 4.59 6.14
C PRO A 29 -17.56 4.25 4.86
N ASN A 30 -18.90 4.25 4.90
CA ASN A 30 -19.71 3.92 3.73
C ASN A 30 -19.55 4.95 2.60
N GLU A 31 -19.48 6.24 2.94
CA GLU A 31 -19.26 7.32 1.97
C GLU A 31 -17.85 7.27 1.38
N ALA A 32 -16.84 6.97 2.21
CA ALA A 32 -15.48 6.72 1.76
C ALA A 32 -15.41 5.53 0.77
N ARG A 33 -16.11 4.43 1.06
CA ARG A 33 -16.20 3.27 0.16
C ARG A 33 -16.84 3.65 -1.17
N MET A 34 -17.96 4.37 -1.14
CA MET A 34 -18.64 4.80 -2.36
C MET A 34 -17.76 5.70 -3.23
N LEU A 35 -17.11 6.70 -2.61
CA LEU A 35 -16.21 7.62 -3.30
C LEU A 35 -15.02 6.88 -3.93
N VAL A 36 -14.35 6.02 -3.17
CA VAL A 36 -13.18 5.26 -3.68
C VAL A 36 -13.62 4.33 -4.80
N SER A 37 -14.76 3.65 -4.65
CA SER A 37 -15.29 2.77 -5.71
C SER A 37 -15.63 3.54 -6.99
N GLU A 38 -16.22 4.74 -6.88
CA GLU A 38 -16.51 5.60 -8.04
C GLU A 38 -15.22 6.01 -8.76
N ILE A 39 -14.22 6.47 -8.02
CA ILE A 39 -12.90 6.83 -8.56
C ILE A 39 -12.29 5.65 -9.32
N LEU A 40 -12.28 4.46 -8.71
CA LEU A 40 -11.66 3.28 -9.32
C LEU A 40 -12.40 2.84 -10.59
N ARG A 41 -13.73 2.91 -10.61
CA ARG A 41 -14.53 2.66 -11.83
C ARG A 41 -14.17 3.65 -12.93
N ASN A 42 -14.12 4.95 -12.63
CA ASN A 42 -13.80 5.97 -13.63
C ASN A 42 -12.36 5.83 -14.14
N VAL A 43 -11.41 5.51 -13.25
CA VAL A 43 -10.01 5.23 -13.63
C VAL A 43 -9.93 4.01 -14.54
N SER A 44 -10.62 2.91 -14.20
CA SER A 44 -10.64 1.70 -15.03
C SER A 44 -11.22 1.98 -16.40
N GLN A 45 -12.37 2.67 -16.47
CA GLN A 45 -13.01 3.03 -17.73
C GLN A 45 -12.12 3.93 -18.59
N ALA A 46 -11.46 4.93 -17.99
CA ALA A 46 -10.52 5.80 -18.71
C ALA A 46 -9.29 5.04 -19.22
N ALA A 47 -8.79 4.06 -18.47
CA ALA A 47 -7.70 3.20 -18.90
C ALA A 47 -8.11 2.32 -20.10
N ASP A 48 -9.31 1.74 -20.05
CA ASP A 48 -9.87 0.93 -21.15
C ASP A 48 -10.06 1.77 -22.43
N MET A 49 -10.62 2.98 -22.30
CA MET A 49 -10.80 3.93 -23.42
C MET A 49 -9.48 4.33 -24.10
N THR A 50 -8.36 4.23 -23.39
CA THR A 50 -7.03 4.61 -23.89
C THR A 50 -6.15 3.40 -24.20
N GLY A 51 -6.63 2.17 -23.97
CA GLY A 51 -5.88 0.93 -24.14
C GLY A 51 -4.65 0.84 -23.23
N LYS A 52 -4.65 1.55 -22.09
CA LYS A 52 -3.51 1.59 -21.15
C LYS A 52 -3.72 0.60 -20.02
N LYS A 53 -2.64 -0.10 -19.65
CA LYS A 53 -2.59 -0.88 -18.40
C LYS A 53 -2.16 0.05 -17.26
N PHE A 54 -2.66 -0.24 -16.06
CA PHE A 54 -2.36 0.56 -14.88
C PHE A 54 -2.24 -0.31 -13.63
N GLU A 55 -1.72 0.29 -12.57
CA GLU A 55 -1.72 -0.22 -11.21
C GLU A 55 -2.27 0.87 -10.29
N VAL A 56 -2.97 0.49 -9.23
CA VAL A 56 -3.48 1.44 -8.24
C VAL A 56 -2.66 1.32 -6.97
N VAL A 57 -2.17 2.45 -6.48
CA VAL A 57 -1.57 2.55 -5.15
C VAL A 57 -2.53 3.30 -4.23
N LEU A 58 -3.10 2.59 -3.26
CA LEU A 58 -3.88 3.18 -2.17
C LEU A 58 -2.91 3.81 -1.17
N ARG A 59 -2.47 5.04 -1.46
CA ARG A 59 -1.55 5.76 -0.58
C ARG A 59 -2.24 6.11 0.74
N GLY A 60 -1.77 5.48 1.82
CA GLY A 60 -2.31 5.61 3.16
C GLY A 60 -1.53 6.56 4.05
N ASP A 61 -2.04 6.75 5.26
CA ASP A 61 -1.32 7.40 6.33
C ASP A 61 -0.25 6.45 6.90
N TYR A 62 0.99 6.90 6.94
CA TYR A 62 2.14 6.14 7.45
C TYR A 62 2.09 5.88 8.96
N THR A 63 1.08 6.42 9.66
CA THR A 63 0.75 6.08 11.06
C THR A 63 -0.48 5.16 11.18
N LEU A 64 -0.80 4.42 10.11
CA LEU A 64 -1.81 3.35 10.08
C LEU A 64 -3.28 3.82 10.26
N ARG A 65 -3.57 5.10 9.99
CA ARG A 65 -4.94 5.63 10.00
C ARG A 65 -5.58 5.58 8.61
N GLY A 66 -6.91 5.50 8.58
CA GLY A 66 -7.71 5.55 7.37
C GLY A 66 -8.65 4.34 7.21
N HIS A 67 -9.43 4.38 6.13
CA HIS A 67 -10.46 3.40 5.82
C HIS A 67 -9.88 2.13 5.18
N PHE A 68 -9.05 1.40 5.94
CA PHE A 68 -8.29 0.27 5.40
C PHE A 68 -9.18 -0.79 4.74
N LEU A 69 -10.20 -1.27 5.45
CA LEU A 69 -11.09 -2.30 4.93
C LEU A 69 -11.90 -1.77 3.75
N GLU A 70 -12.48 -0.58 3.85
CA GLU A 70 -13.32 -0.02 2.81
C GLU A 70 -12.54 0.24 1.52
N GLU A 71 -11.29 0.69 1.61
CA GLU A 71 -10.45 0.90 0.43
C GLU A 71 -10.04 -0.43 -0.23
N VAL A 72 -9.68 -1.45 0.56
CA VAL A 72 -9.35 -2.80 0.06
C VAL A 72 -10.55 -3.40 -0.65
N GLU A 73 -11.72 -3.33 -0.03
CA GLU A 73 -12.93 -3.90 -0.58
C GLU A 73 -13.42 -3.12 -1.81
N SER A 74 -13.31 -1.78 -1.81
CA SER A 74 -13.59 -0.96 -3.01
C SER A 74 -12.71 -1.39 -4.18
N TYR A 75 -11.42 -1.68 -3.92
CA TYR A 75 -10.50 -2.16 -4.95
C TYR A 75 -10.91 -3.54 -5.48
N ILE A 76 -11.25 -4.47 -4.59
CA ILE A 76 -11.68 -5.81 -4.99
C ILE A 76 -12.96 -5.75 -5.83
N ASP A 77 -13.95 -4.98 -5.41
CA ASP A 77 -15.24 -4.87 -6.09
C ASP A 77 -15.15 -4.23 -7.48
N THR A 78 -14.14 -3.38 -7.71
CA THR A 78 -14.03 -2.57 -8.94
C THR A 78 -12.92 -3.03 -9.88
N ILE A 79 -11.73 -3.32 -9.35
CA ILE A 79 -10.55 -3.75 -10.12
C ILE A 79 -10.37 -5.27 -10.12
N GLY A 80 -10.96 -5.94 -9.13
CA GLY A 80 -10.81 -7.38 -8.89
C GLY A 80 -9.66 -7.72 -7.97
N SER A 81 -9.82 -8.84 -7.25
CA SER A 81 -8.83 -9.34 -6.29
C SER A 81 -7.42 -9.44 -6.90
N PRO A 82 -6.39 -8.87 -6.25
CA PRO A 82 -5.01 -9.07 -6.66
C PRO A 82 -4.55 -10.49 -6.29
N ASP A 83 -3.40 -10.90 -6.80
CA ASP A 83 -2.73 -12.10 -6.31
C ASP A 83 -2.11 -11.84 -4.94
N VAL A 84 -1.50 -10.66 -4.75
CA VAL A 84 -0.93 -10.25 -3.44
C VAL A 84 -1.18 -8.75 -3.18
N TRP A 85 -1.61 -8.43 -1.97
CA TRP A 85 -1.61 -7.08 -1.41
C TRP A 85 -0.26 -6.75 -0.79
N ILE A 86 0.30 -5.60 -1.12
CA ILE A 86 1.55 -5.10 -0.53
C ILE A 86 1.21 -4.03 0.50
N LEU A 87 1.57 -4.27 1.77
CA LEU A 87 1.50 -3.28 2.84
C LEU A 87 2.91 -2.76 3.16
N ALA A 88 3.22 -1.55 2.70
CA ALA A 88 4.52 -0.91 2.89
C ALA A 88 4.36 0.51 3.47
N PRO A 89 4.16 0.66 4.79
CA PRO A 89 3.86 1.95 5.44
C PRO A 89 5.07 2.89 5.56
N PHE A 90 6.27 2.44 5.17
CA PHE A 90 7.51 3.21 5.29
C PHE A 90 7.42 4.63 4.72
N PHE A 91 7.96 5.58 5.48
CA PHE A 91 8.15 6.96 5.06
C PHE A 91 9.37 7.56 5.75
N GLY A 92 10.52 7.49 5.06
CA GLY A 92 11.82 7.94 5.56
C GLY A 92 11.85 9.40 6.05
N PRO A 93 11.42 10.39 5.24
CA PRO A 93 11.43 11.80 5.64
C PRO A 93 10.61 12.10 6.89
N GLY A 94 9.57 11.29 7.15
CA GLY A 94 8.77 11.40 8.35
C GLY A 94 9.18 10.46 9.46
N VAL A 95 10.31 9.75 9.36
CA VAL A 95 10.79 8.74 10.32
C VAL A 95 9.67 7.76 10.70
N ARG A 96 9.20 7.03 9.69
CA ARG A 96 8.17 5.99 9.82
C ARG A 96 8.74 4.70 9.29
N TYR A 97 9.03 3.81 10.23
CA TYR A 97 9.78 2.59 9.97
C TYR A 97 8.97 1.38 10.35
N THR A 98 9.26 0.27 9.70
CA THR A 98 8.74 -1.03 10.09
C THR A 98 9.94 -1.92 10.37
N ILE A 99 10.10 -2.31 11.64
CA ILE A 99 11.22 -3.11 12.13
C ILE A 99 10.64 -4.27 12.90
N ASP A 100 11.06 -5.50 12.57
CA ASP A 100 10.59 -6.74 13.20
C ASP A 100 9.05 -6.82 13.29
N ASP A 101 8.38 -6.46 12.20
CA ASP A 101 6.93 -6.36 12.10
C ASP A 101 6.30 -5.42 13.14
N VAL A 102 6.99 -4.34 13.51
CA VAL A 102 6.46 -3.26 14.35
C VAL A 102 6.58 -1.94 13.59
N GLN A 103 5.45 -1.25 13.44
CA GLN A 103 5.40 0.10 12.92
C GLN A 103 5.85 1.09 13.99
N TYR A 104 6.84 1.90 13.65
CA TYR A 104 7.37 2.97 14.48
C TYR A 104 7.07 4.34 13.91
N VAL A 105 6.89 5.28 14.83
CA VAL A 105 6.74 6.71 14.62
C VAL A 105 7.83 7.36 15.45
N GLY A 106 8.70 8.13 14.80
CA GLY A 106 9.81 8.78 15.47
C GLY A 106 10.17 10.14 14.95
N ASP A 107 11.36 10.54 15.39
CA ASP A 107 12.17 11.64 14.89
C ASP A 107 13.64 11.18 14.83
N ARG A 108 14.59 12.11 14.75
CA ARG A 108 16.02 11.78 14.62
C ARG A 108 16.58 10.99 15.81
N ASN A 109 15.96 11.06 16.99
CA ASN A 109 16.54 10.57 18.24
C ASN A 109 15.72 9.45 18.88
N THR A 110 14.44 9.31 18.52
CA THR A 110 13.53 8.37 19.20
C THR A 110 12.63 7.63 18.23
N LEU A 111 12.38 6.34 18.51
CA LEU A 111 11.37 5.53 17.84
C LEU A 111 10.32 5.08 18.85
N VAL A 112 9.06 5.44 18.60
CA VAL A 112 7.92 5.07 19.44
C VAL A 112 7.03 4.12 18.64
N PRO A 113 6.70 2.92 19.16
CA PRO A 113 5.72 2.05 18.53
C PRO A 113 4.42 2.82 18.24
N ALA A 114 3.89 2.72 17.03
CA ALA A 114 2.81 3.57 16.54
C ALA A 114 1.58 3.58 17.47
N ALA A 115 1.24 2.44 18.07
CA ALA A 115 0.13 2.30 19.00
C ALA A 115 0.31 3.03 20.35
N LYS A 116 1.54 3.42 20.69
CA LYS A 116 1.85 4.22 21.88
C LYS A 116 1.81 5.72 21.62
N THR A 117 1.52 6.14 20.40
CA THR A 117 1.45 7.55 20.01
C THR A 117 0.02 8.11 20.11
N PRO A 118 -0.16 9.44 20.11
CA PRO A 118 -1.48 10.05 20.00
C PRO A 118 -2.25 9.63 18.74
N PHE A 119 -1.57 9.28 17.64
CA PHE A 119 -2.22 8.85 16.39
C PHE A 119 -3.08 7.59 16.57
N ALA A 120 -2.69 6.70 17.49
CA ALA A 120 -3.43 5.48 17.80
C ALA A 120 -4.70 5.74 18.64
N LYS A 121 -4.78 6.91 19.28
CA LYS A 121 -5.94 7.37 20.05
C LYS A 121 -6.90 8.25 19.23
N ASP A 122 -6.71 8.28 17.91
CA ASP A 122 -7.60 8.98 16.99
C ASP A 122 -9.06 8.50 17.18
N ARG A 123 -10.00 9.45 17.24
CA ARG A 123 -11.41 9.15 17.53
C ARG A 123 -12.08 8.32 16.44
N THR A 124 -11.63 8.45 15.20
CA THR A 124 -12.24 7.79 14.04
C THR A 124 -11.42 6.59 13.61
N PHE A 125 -10.10 6.70 13.64
CA PHE A 125 -9.18 5.71 13.09
C PHE A 125 -8.27 5.03 14.12
N GLY A 126 -8.53 5.21 15.41
CA GLY A 126 -7.72 4.65 16.49
C GLY A 126 -7.51 3.14 16.40
N TYR A 127 -6.38 2.67 16.90
CA TYR A 127 -5.97 1.26 16.84
C TYR A 127 -5.11 0.90 18.05
N ARG A 128 -4.97 -0.40 18.34
CA ARG A 128 -4.26 -0.88 19.54
C ARG A 128 -2.90 -1.51 19.25
N SER A 129 -2.71 -2.07 18.06
CA SER A 129 -1.47 -2.78 17.74
C SER A 129 -0.50 -1.95 16.91
N SER A 130 0.79 -2.00 17.28
CA SER A 130 1.87 -1.50 16.41
C SER A 130 2.33 -2.56 15.42
N ASN A 131 1.98 -3.82 15.64
CA ASN A 131 2.29 -4.90 14.71
C ASN A 131 1.29 -4.89 13.54
N PRO A 132 1.74 -4.69 12.28
CA PRO A 132 0.83 -4.55 11.15
C PRO A 132 -0.07 -5.77 10.92
N ARG A 133 0.34 -6.99 11.33
CA ARG A 133 -0.49 -8.21 11.21
C ARG A 133 -1.72 -8.12 12.09
N GLU A 134 -1.52 -7.77 13.36
CA GLU A 134 -2.63 -7.60 14.30
C GLU A 134 -3.44 -6.34 13.99
N TRP A 135 -2.80 -5.28 13.50
CA TRP A 135 -3.51 -4.08 13.03
C TRP A 135 -4.42 -4.39 11.83
N ILE A 136 -3.98 -5.19 10.84
CA ILE A 136 -4.84 -5.64 9.74
C ILE A 136 -6.07 -6.36 10.29
N ARG A 137 -5.89 -7.29 11.23
CA ARG A 137 -7.01 -8.03 11.84
C ARG A 137 -7.95 -7.13 12.61
N GLU A 138 -7.42 -6.14 13.32
CA GLU A 138 -8.22 -5.12 14.01
C GLU A 138 -9.07 -4.30 13.03
N LYS A 139 -8.49 -3.90 11.88
CA LYS A 139 -9.16 -3.04 10.92
C LYS A 139 -10.06 -3.76 9.92
N ALA A 140 -9.80 -5.04 9.66
CA ALA A 140 -10.48 -5.81 8.64
C ALA A 140 -11.34 -6.96 9.21
N GLY A 141 -11.40 -7.11 10.53
CA GLY A 141 -12.18 -8.16 11.18
C GLY A 141 -11.77 -9.55 10.71
N SER A 142 -12.74 -10.34 10.24
CA SER A 142 -12.54 -11.71 9.74
C SER A 142 -12.07 -11.79 8.29
N ARG A 143 -11.89 -10.65 7.60
CA ARG A 143 -11.53 -10.63 6.17
C ARG A 143 -10.19 -11.31 5.87
N PHE A 144 -9.25 -11.25 6.81
CA PHE A 144 -7.93 -11.85 6.72
C PHE A 144 -7.62 -12.65 7.99
N SER A 145 -7.18 -13.89 7.82
CA SER A 145 -6.64 -14.74 8.87
C SER A 145 -5.12 -14.56 9.00
N SER A 146 -4.52 -15.08 10.07
CA SER A 146 -3.05 -15.04 10.24
C SER A 146 -2.29 -15.77 9.13
N LYS A 147 -2.93 -16.74 8.45
CA LYS A 147 -2.32 -17.47 7.32
C LYS A 147 -2.30 -16.65 6.03
N ASP A 148 -3.18 -15.65 5.92
CA ASP A 148 -3.27 -14.77 4.76
C ASP A 148 -2.26 -13.63 4.82
N ILE A 149 -1.55 -13.46 5.94
CA ILE A 149 -0.65 -12.33 6.20
C ILE A 149 0.77 -12.85 6.41
N LEU A 150 1.66 -12.54 5.48
CA LEU A 150 3.09 -12.81 5.57
C LEU A 150 3.87 -11.49 5.71
N SER A 151 5.16 -11.58 6.03
CA SER A 151 6.05 -10.42 5.98
C SER A 151 7.40 -10.74 5.36
N ILE A 152 8.00 -9.69 4.82
CA ILE A 152 9.39 -9.59 4.39
C ILE A 152 10.13 -8.80 5.47
N THR A 153 11.18 -9.38 6.04
CA THR A 153 12.05 -8.75 7.02
C THR A 153 13.13 -7.90 6.34
N LEU A 154 13.91 -7.16 7.12
CA LEU A 154 15.05 -6.40 6.60
C LEU A 154 16.15 -7.33 6.05
N GLU A 155 16.36 -8.47 6.69
CA GLU A 155 17.34 -9.49 6.29
C GLU A 155 16.95 -10.15 4.96
N ASP A 156 15.65 -10.47 4.78
CA ASP A 156 15.15 -11.00 3.50
C ASP A 156 15.48 -10.05 2.34
N ILE A 157 15.31 -8.74 2.57
CA ILE A 157 15.59 -7.72 1.56
C ILE A 157 17.09 -7.58 1.31
N ARG A 158 17.87 -7.39 2.38
CA ARG A 158 19.27 -6.95 2.29
C ARG A 158 20.24 -8.09 1.98
N LEU A 159 19.96 -9.29 2.48
CA LEU A 159 20.82 -10.46 2.29
C LEU A 159 20.24 -11.41 1.24
N GLY A 160 18.92 -11.57 1.21
CA GLY A 160 18.24 -12.48 0.29
C GLY A 160 17.97 -11.88 -1.09
N GLY A 161 17.73 -10.56 -1.16
CA GLY A 161 17.46 -9.86 -2.41
C GLY A 161 16.25 -10.41 -3.17
N VAL A 162 16.29 -10.37 -4.51
CA VAL A 162 15.16 -10.76 -5.36
C VAL A 162 14.71 -12.19 -5.10
N SER A 163 15.65 -13.13 -4.91
CA SER A 163 15.32 -14.56 -4.81
C SER A 163 14.46 -14.86 -3.58
N THR A 164 14.84 -14.34 -2.41
CA THR A 164 14.05 -14.52 -1.18
C THR A 164 12.72 -13.77 -1.25
N ILE A 165 12.70 -12.56 -1.80
CA ILE A 165 11.47 -11.79 -1.99
C ILE A 165 10.49 -12.54 -2.91
N GLU A 166 10.97 -13.11 -4.01
CA GLU A 166 10.20 -13.94 -4.93
C GLU A 166 9.57 -15.14 -4.22
N GLN A 167 10.37 -15.91 -3.48
CA GLN A 167 9.88 -17.09 -2.75
C GLN A 167 8.76 -16.71 -1.78
N LYS A 168 8.93 -15.63 -1.01
CA LYS A 168 7.89 -15.18 -0.07
C LYS A 168 6.64 -14.69 -0.78
N LEU A 169 6.75 -13.95 -1.89
CA LEU A 169 5.60 -13.53 -2.69
C LEU A 169 4.78 -14.71 -3.21
N LEU A 170 5.45 -15.79 -3.64
CA LEU A 170 4.79 -17.01 -4.14
C LEU A 170 4.13 -17.85 -3.04
N LEU A 171 4.54 -17.67 -1.78
CA LEU A 171 3.93 -18.34 -0.62
C LEU A 171 2.69 -17.62 -0.09
N VAL A 172 2.46 -16.36 -0.47
CA VAL A 172 1.27 -15.62 -0.04
C VAL A 172 0.03 -16.25 -0.68
N PRO A 173 -1.00 -16.63 0.10
CA PRO A 173 -2.26 -17.09 -0.47
C PRO A 173 -2.85 -16.03 -1.40
N LYS A 174 -3.57 -16.46 -2.45
CA LYS A 174 -4.15 -15.52 -3.41
C LYS A 174 -5.06 -14.50 -2.72
N GLY A 175 -4.78 -13.22 -2.92
CA GLY A 175 -5.49 -12.11 -2.28
C GLY A 175 -5.03 -11.83 -0.84
N GLY A 176 -4.01 -12.53 -0.34
CA GLY A 176 -3.37 -12.28 0.94
C GLY A 176 -2.47 -11.05 0.94
N ILE A 177 -1.92 -10.71 2.11
CA ILE A 177 -1.12 -9.51 2.35
C ILE A 177 0.33 -9.88 2.65
N LEU A 178 1.27 -9.19 1.99
CA LEU A 178 2.68 -9.18 2.32
C LEU A 178 3.05 -7.83 2.95
N ILE A 179 3.45 -7.86 4.21
CA ILE A 179 3.98 -6.70 4.93
C ILE A 179 5.45 -6.52 4.58
N VAL A 180 5.87 -5.28 4.32
CA VAL A 180 7.25 -4.95 3.98
C VAL A 180 7.90 -4.19 5.14
N ASN A 181 8.96 -4.76 5.71
CA ASN A 181 9.80 -4.08 6.69
C ASN A 181 10.79 -3.15 5.97
N ALA A 182 11.00 -1.95 6.49
CA ALA A 182 11.91 -0.97 5.91
C ALA A 182 12.26 0.14 6.91
N VAL A 183 13.51 0.56 6.87
CA VAL A 183 14.06 1.69 7.66
C VAL A 183 14.75 2.74 6.79
N GLN A 184 15.03 2.42 5.53
CA GLN A 184 15.67 3.33 4.57
C GLN A 184 15.11 3.14 3.15
N SER A 185 15.33 4.13 2.29
CA SER A 185 14.80 4.12 0.92
C SER A 185 15.35 2.95 0.09
N GLU A 186 16.58 2.51 0.35
CA GLU A 186 17.23 1.37 -0.30
C GLU A 186 16.46 0.06 -0.08
N ASP A 187 15.86 -0.13 1.11
CA ASP A 187 15.04 -1.31 1.40
C ASP A 187 13.83 -1.36 0.45
N ILE A 188 13.18 -0.22 0.24
CA ILE A 188 12.02 -0.07 -0.64
C ILE A 188 12.42 -0.13 -2.12
N LEU A 189 13.58 0.40 -2.49
CA LEU A 189 14.11 0.31 -3.86
C LEU A 189 14.38 -1.15 -4.24
N MET A 190 15.08 -1.89 -3.37
CA MET A 190 15.36 -3.31 -3.57
C MET A 190 14.05 -4.11 -3.68
N PHE A 191 13.09 -3.86 -2.79
CA PHE A 191 11.78 -4.50 -2.86
C PHE A 191 10.99 -4.16 -4.13
N SER A 192 11.03 -2.89 -4.57
CA SER A 192 10.38 -2.43 -5.81
C SER A 192 10.97 -3.09 -7.06
N LEU A 193 12.29 -3.28 -7.10
CA LEU A 193 12.98 -4.01 -8.16
C LEU A 193 12.52 -5.48 -8.18
N ALA A 194 12.50 -6.15 -7.02
CA ALA A 194 12.05 -7.53 -6.94
C ALA A 194 10.60 -7.70 -7.41
N LEU A 195 9.68 -6.80 -7.02
CA LEU A 195 8.29 -6.83 -7.52
C LEU A 195 8.21 -6.74 -9.05
N LEU A 196 9.03 -5.89 -9.67
CA LEU A 196 9.06 -5.75 -11.13
C LEU A 196 9.51 -7.05 -11.81
N GLU A 197 10.55 -7.70 -11.29
CA GLU A 197 11.08 -8.96 -11.83
C GLU A 197 10.09 -10.11 -11.64
N VAL A 198 9.56 -10.28 -10.43
CA VAL A 198 8.59 -11.31 -10.08
C VAL A 198 7.32 -11.16 -10.91
N ARG A 199 6.81 -9.93 -11.08
CA ARG A 199 5.66 -9.66 -11.96
C ARG A 199 5.94 -10.06 -13.40
N LYS A 200 7.12 -9.75 -13.93
CA LYS A 200 7.49 -10.08 -15.32
C LYS A 200 7.54 -11.61 -15.51
N LYS A 201 8.11 -12.32 -14.53
CA LYS A 201 8.31 -13.77 -14.52
C LYS A 201 7.02 -14.55 -14.33
N HIS A 202 6.22 -14.21 -13.33
CA HIS A 202 5.05 -14.99 -12.88
C HIS A 202 3.69 -14.40 -13.26
N LYS A 203 3.67 -13.21 -13.88
CA LYS A 203 2.44 -12.49 -14.26
C LYS A 203 1.50 -12.15 -13.10
N LEU A 204 2.04 -12.08 -11.87
CA LEU A 204 1.26 -11.72 -10.68
C LEU A 204 0.71 -10.30 -10.77
N ARG A 205 -0.52 -10.12 -10.29
CA ARG A 205 -1.15 -8.83 -10.05
C ARG A 205 -0.95 -8.42 -8.60
N PHE A 206 -0.38 -7.24 -8.40
CA PHE A 206 -0.22 -6.66 -7.08
C PHE A 206 -1.19 -5.48 -6.89
N ALA A 207 -1.66 -5.31 -5.66
CA ALA A 207 -2.31 -4.09 -5.21
C ALA A 207 -1.56 -3.56 -3.99
N TYR A 208 -1.61 -2.25 -3.76
CA TYR A 208 -0.67 -1.60 -2.84
C TYR A 208 -1.40 -0.71 -1.83
N ARG A 209 -1.07 -0.87 -0.55
CA ARG A 209 -1.42 0.07 0.54
C ARG A 209 -0.12 0.56 1.15
N THR A 210 0.29 1.79 0.84
CA THR A 210 1.68 2.22 1.14
C THR A 210 1.78 3.64 1.66
N GLY A 211 2.93 3.94 2.27
CA GLY A 211 3.42 5.30 2.46
C GLY A 211 3.87 5.94 1.14
N ALA A 212 4.33 7.19 1.22
CA ALA A 212 4.73 7.97 0.04
C ALA A 212 6.02 7.45 -0.61
N SER A 213 6.98 6.96 0.18
CA SER A 213 8.32 6.54 -0.30
C SER A 213 8.25 5.38 -1.29
N PHE A 214 7.26 4.49 -1.18
CA PHE A 214 7.04 3.41 -2.13
C PHE A 214 6.74 3.93 -3.54
N VAL A 215 5.89 4.96 -3.66
CA VAL A 215 5.49 5.49 -4.98
C VAL A 215 6.68 6.10 -5.71
N SER A 216 7.52 6.88 -5.00
CA SER A 216 8.74 7.46 -5.58
C SER A 216 9.70 6.38 -6.08
N SER A 217 9.95 5.36 -5.25
CA SER A 217 10.81 4.22 -5.59
C SER A 217 10.28 3.44 -6.80
N ARG A 218 8.96 3.17 -6.81
CA ARG A 218 8.29 2.40 -7.86
C ARG A 218 8.31 3.11 -9.22
N LEU A 219 8.24 4.44 -9.23
CA LEU A 219 8.26 5.28 -10.43
C LEU A 219 9.68 5.70 -10.86
N GLY A 220 10.69 5.43 -10.03
CA GLY A 220 12.06 5.89 -10.24
C GLY A 220 12.18 7.41 -10.21
N ILE A 221 11.43 8.07 -9.32
CA ILE A 221 11.52 9.52 -9.12
C ILE A 221 12.75 9.77 -8.23
N PRO A 222 13.74 10.57 -8.67
CA PRO A 222 14.91 10.88 -7.87
C PRO A 222 14.52 11.57 -6.56
N GLU A 223 15.19 11.21 -5.46
CA GLU A 223 15.13 12.02 -4.24
C GLU A 223 15.83 13.37 -4.52
N LYS A 224 15.22 14.46 -4.07
CA LYS A 224 15.77 15.82 -4.20
C LYS A 224 16.67 16.15 -3.02
#